data_AF-A0A3P7LZ97-F1
#
_entry.id   AF-A0A3P7LZ97-F1
#
_cell.length_a   1.000
_cell.length_b   1.000
_cell.length_c   1.000
_cell.angle_alpha   90.00
_cell.angle_beta   90.00
_cell.angle_gamma   90.00
#
_symmetry.space_group_name_H-M   'P 1'
#
loop_
_entity.id
_entity.type
_entity.pdbx_description
1 polymer ?
#
loop_
_entity_poly.entity_id
_entity_poly.type
_entity_poly.pdbx_seq_one_letter_code
_entity_poly.pdbx_strand_id
1 'polypeptide(L)'
;MKNPPSVVKLVMEAVCIMLQEKPERKPDPSSGKMVEDYWGVSLKILGDIKFLEKLKNYNIDAIPAPVMKKIRDTYIPNADFDPKIVRNASTACEGLCKWIIALDKYDAVVKIVGPKKAKLAIAEQELAVSSARLAEKKAILDAVEAKMAKLQAELDATQKKKQELEDNIDLCGKKLDRAEKLISGLGGEKTRWTESAQTLKEKYYNITGDVLLGAGVVAYLGAFTVDFRMGITDEWLALCQRLEVPCSKVFKIADTLGDAVKIRAWNIAGLPVDSFSVDNGIIVSNSNRWPLCIDPQGELLD
;
A
#
# COMPACT_ATOMS: atom_id res chain seq x y z
N MET A 1 -51.69 -83.74 -3.99
CA MET A 1 -52.81 -83.74 -4.95
C MET A 1 -52.37 -84.42 -6.24
N LYS A 2 -53.19 -85.30 -6.85
CA LYS A 2 -52.83 -85.99 -8.10
C LYS A 2 -52.94 -85.10 -9.35
N ASN A 3 -53.82 -84.09 -9.34
CA ASN A 3 -53.96 -83.06 -10.39
C ASN A 3 -54.17 -81.67 -9.76
N PRO A 4 -53.17 -80.77 -9.74
CA PRO A 4 -53.34 -79.41 -9.21
C PRO A 4 -54.02 -78.46 -10.23
N PRO A 5 -54.56 -77.31 -9.77
CA PRO A 5 -55.02 -76.23 -10.64
C PRO A 5 -53.92 -75.74 -11.59
N SER A 6 -54.29 -75.34 -12.81
CA SER A 6 -53.37 -74.84 -13.85
C SER A 6 -52.47 -73.70 -13.34
N VAL A 7 -53.06 -72.76 -12.60
CA VAL A 7 -52.38 -71.60 -12.01
C VAL A 7 -51.29 -72.02 -11.00
N VAL A 8 -51.52 -73.08 -10.23
CA VAL A 8 -50.54 -73.61 -9.26
C VAL A 8 -49.38 -74.31 -9.98
N LYS A 9 -49.64 -75.04 -11.08
CA LYS A 9 -48.59 -75.62 -11.90
C LYS A 9 -47.69 -74.53 -12.50
N LEU A 10 -48.30 -73.48 -13.01
CA LEU A 10 -47.62 -72.37 -13.66
C LEU A 10 -46.70 -71.60 -12.71
N VAL A 11 -47.12 -71.39 -11.45
CA VAL A 11 -46.27 -70.80 -10.41
C VAL A 11 -45.12 -71.70 -10.00
N MET A 12 -45.38 -72.98 -9.80
CA MET A 12 -44.33 -73.92 -9.39
C MET A 12 -43.30 -74.18 -10.50
N GLU A 13 -43.74 -74.19 -11.75
CA GLU A 13 -42.87 -74.25 -12.92
C GLU A 13 -41.92 -73.04 -12.98
N ALA A 14 -42.45 -71.82 -12.79
CA ALA A 14 -41.64 -70.61 -12.73
C ALA A 14 -40.62 -70.65 -11.56
N VAL A 15 -40.99 -71.21 -10.40
CA VAL A 15 -40.07 -71.43 -9.27
C VAL A 15 -38.98 -72.45 -9.62
N CYS A 16 -39.32 -73.57 -10.27
CA CYS A 16 -38.34 -74.55 -10.73
C CYS A 16 -37.35 -73.96 -11.73
N ILE A 17 -37.82 -73.10 -12.64
CA ILE A 17 -36.98 -72.40 -13.61
C ILE A 17 -36.03 -71.42 -12.89
N MET A 18 -36.51 -70.66 -11.90
CA MET A 18 -35.69 -69.77 -11.08
C MET A 18 -34.63 -70.50 -10.25
N LEU A 19 -34.95 -71.71 -9.78
CA LEU A 19 -34.00 -72.60 -9.08
C LEU A 19 -33.13 -73.43 -10.04
N GLN A 20 -33.31 -73.30 -11.36
CA GLN A 20 -32.56 -74.00 -12.40
C GLN A 20 -32.69 -75.54 -12.35
N GLU A 21 -33.85 -76.01 -11.93
CA GLU A 21 -34.15 -77.44 -11.84
C GLU A 21 -34.59 -78.00 -13.19
N LYS A 22 -34.08 -79.19 -13.56
CA LYS A 22 -34.31 -79.79 -14.89
C LYS A 22 -35.72 -80.39 -14.99
N PRO A 23 -36.48 -80.14 -16.07
CA PRO A 23 -37.81 -80.73 -16.26
C PRO A 23 -37.76 -82.24 -16.48
N GLU A 24 -38.86 -82.93 -16.15
CA GLU A 24 -39.07 -84.33 -16.51
C GLU A 24 -39.80 -84.41 -17.86
N ARG A 25 -39.32 -85.19 -18.83
CA ARG A 25 -40.01 -85.34 -20.12
C ARG A 25 -41.10 -86.42 -20.01
N LYS A 26 -42.37 -86.04 -20.16
CA LYS A 26 -43.51 -86.97 -20.16
C LYS A 26 -44.38 -86.79 -21.41
N PRO A 27 -45.00 -87.86 -21.92
CA PRO A 27 -45.97 -87.75 -23.01
C PRO A 27 -47.24 -87.04 -22.52
N ASP A 28 -47.69 -86.02 -23.26
CA ASP A 28 -48.92 -85.27 -22.99
C ASP A 28 -50.15 -86.19 -23.10
N PRO A 29 -51.01 -86.27 -22.06
CA PRO A 29 -52.24 -87.06 -22.06
C PRO A 29 -53.23 -86.73 -23.18
N SER A 30 -53.18 -85.51 -23.75
CA SER A 30 -54.14 -85.07 -24.77
C SER A 30 -53.61 -85.04 -26.20
N SER A 31 -52.29 -84.97 -26.43
CA SER A 31 -51.73 -84.77 -27.77
C SER A 31 -50.60 -85.74 -28.15
N GLY A 32 -50.18 -86.64 -27.25
CA GLY A 32 -49.12 -87.63 -27.49
C GLY A 32 -47.71 -87.05 -27.74
N LYS A 33 -47.53 -85.72 -27.61
CA LYS A 33 -46.23 -85.05 -27.78
C LYS A 33 -45.45 -85.06 -26.47
N MET A 34 -44.13 -85.15 -26.54
CA MET A 34 -43.25 -85.08 -25.36
C MET A 34 -43.20 -83.63 -24.85
N VAL A 35 -43.80 -83.36 -23.70
CA VAL A 35 -43.83 -82.04 -23.05
C VAL A 35 -42.88 -82.04 -21.85
N GLU A 36 -42.24 -80.89 -21.61
CA GLU A 36 -41.44 -80.66 -20.41
C GLU A 36 -42.38 -80.48 -19.21
N ASP A 37 -42.47 -81.49 -18.34
CA ASP A 37 -43.29 -81.45 -17.13
C ASP A 37 -42.44 -81.07 -15.91
N TYR A 38 -42.70 -79.89 -15.36
CA TYR A 38 -42.07 -79.41 -14.15
C TYR A 38 -42.80 -79.84 -12.87
N TRP A 39 -43.99 -80.45 -12.96
CA TRP A 39 -44.80 -80.78 -11.77
C TRP A 39 -44.17 -81.88 -10.91
N GLY A 40 -43.58 -82.91 -11.53
CA GLY A 40 -42.87 -83.98 -10.80
C GLY A 40 -41.70 -83.45 -9.98
N VAL A 41 -40.99 -82.47 -10.52
CA VAL A 41 -39.83 -81.81 -9.89
C VAL A 41 -40.29 -80.82 -8.82
N SER A 42 -41.37 -80.09 -9.10
CA SER A 42 -42.02 -79.18 -8.15
C SER A 42 -42.41 -79.89 -6.85
N LEU A 43 -42.92 -81.13 -6.94
CA LEU A 43 -43.26 -81.93 -5.76
C LEU A 43 -42.03 -82.35 -4.94
N LYS A 44 -40.89 -82.63 -5.60
CA LYS A 44 -39.62 -82.93 -4.92
C LYS A 44 -39.08 -81.71 -4.17
N ILE A 45 -39.16 -80.53 -4.79
CA ILE A 45 -38.75 -79.26 -4.18
C ILE A 45 -39.66 -78.89 -3.00
N LEU A 46 -40.98 -79.06 -3.14
CA LEU A 46 -41.93 -78.80 -2.05
C LEU A 46 -41.80 -79.80 -0.90
N GLY A 47 -41.25 -80.99 -1.15
CA GLY A 47 -40.90 -81.97 -0.13
C GLY A 47 -39.56 -81.72 0.58
N ASP A 48 -38.73 -80.79 0.07
CA ASP A 48 -37.45 -80.42 0.69
C ASP A 48 -37.68 -79.47 1.87
N ILE A 49 -37.30 -79.93 3.07
CA ILE A 49 -37.42 -79.18 4.33
C ILE A 49 -36.66 -77.84 4.27
N LYS A 50 -35.61 -77.73 3.44
CA LYS A 50 -34.78 -76.51 3.28
C LYS A 50 -35.26 -75.56 2.17
N PHE A 51 -36.37 -75.85 1.51
CA PHE A 51 -36.84 -75.05 0.36
C PHE A 51 -37.02 -73.56 0.68
N LEU A 52 -37.65 -73.22 1.81
CA LEU A 52 -37.86 -71.82 2.20
C LEU A 52 -36.55 -71.10 2.53
N GLU A 53 -35.57 -71.81 3.10
CA GLU A 53 -34.25 -71.26 3.39
C GLU A 53 -33.49 -70.95 2.09
N LYS A 54 -33.59 -71.83 1.09
CA LYS A 54 -33.03 -71.60 -0.25
C LYS A 54 -33.63 -70.37 -0.94
N LEU A 55 -34.94 -70.11 -0.77
CA LEU A 55 -35.59 -68.92 -1.33
C LEU A 55 -35.18 -67.63 -0.60
N LYS A 56 -35.00 -67.68 0.72
CA LYS A 56 -34.55 -66.53 1.52
C LYS A 56 -33.10 -66.15 1.22
N ASN A 57 -32.24 -67.16 1.06
CA ASN A 57 -30.82 -66.98 0.77
C ASN A 57 -30.51 -67.02 -0.73
N TYR A 58 -31.54 -66.88 -1.58
CA TYR A 58 -31.36 -66.90 -3.03
C TYR A 58 -30.51 -65.70 -3.45
N ASN A 59 -29.47 -65.96 -4.24
CA ASN A 59 -28.56 -64.91 -4.69
C ASN A 59 -29.24 -64.07 -5.79
N ILE A 60 -29.90 -63.01 -5.37
CA ILE A 60 -30.66 -62.09 -6.23
C ILE A 60 -29.79 -61.32 -7.24
N ASP A 61 -28.48 -61.19 -6.97
CA ASP A 61 -27.53 -60.45 -7.81
C ASP A 61 -26.84 -61.35 -8.86
N ALA A 62 -26.96 -62.68 -8.75
CA ALA A 62 -26.29 -63.66 -9.60
C ALA A 62 -27.27 -64.57 -10.39
N ILE A 63 -28.39 -64.02 -10.84
CA ILE A 63 -29.38 -64.77 -11.62
C ILE A 63 -28.92 -64.84 -13.09
N PRO A 64 -28.80 -66.03 -13.69
CA PRO A 64 -28.40 -66.12 -15.10
C PRO A 64 -29.41 -65.44 -16.04
N ALA A 65 -28.91 -64.63 -16.97
CA ALA A 65 -29.74 -63.93 -17.95
C ALA A 65 -30.72 -64.84 -18.75
N PRO A 66 -30.36 -66.09 -19.13
CA PRO A 66 -31.29 -67.00 -19.80
C PRO A 66 -32.49 -67.38 -18.94
N VAL A 67 -32.29 -67.54 -17.62
CA VAL A 67 -33.36 -67.92 -16.67
C VAL A 67 -34.35 -66.78 -16.54
N MET A 68 -33.85 -65.55 -16.31
CA MET A 68 -34.71 -64.37 -16.18
C MET A 68 -35.44 -64.03 -17.49
N LYS A 69 -34.80 -64.28 -18.64
CA LYS A 69 -35.44 -64.13 -19.95
C LYS A 69 -36.61 -65.09 -20.11
N LYS A 70 -36.45 -66.37 -19.75
CA LYS A 70 -37.53 -67.37 -19.79
C LYS A 70 -38.70 -66.98 -18.88
N ILE A 71 -38.43 -66.39 -17.72
CA ILE A 71 -39.47 -65.86 -16.82
C ILE A 71 -40.22 -64.68 -17.43
N ARG A 72 -39.48 -63.68 -17.95
CA ARG A 72 -40.04 -62.46 -18.57
C ARG A 72 -40.86 -62.73 -19.83
N ASP A 73 -40.42 -63.66 -20.66
CA ASP A 73 -41.06 -63.92 -21.96
C ASP A 73 -42.30 -64.82 -21.79
N THR A 74 -42.26 -65.79 -20.88
CA THR A 74 -43.29 -66.85 -20.78
C THR A 74 -44.30 -66.63 -19.65
N TYR A 75 -43.90 -66.10 -18.49
CA TYR A 75 -44.75 -66.09 -17.29
C TYR A 75 -45.21 -64.70 -16.88
N ILE A 76 -44.34 -63.67 -16.94
CA ILE A 76 -44.71 -62.29 -16.58
C ILE A 76 -45.87 -61.69 -17.43
N PRO A 77 -46.00 -61.95 -18.74
CA PRO A 77 -47.09 -61.43 -19.56
C PRO A 77 -48.38 -62.25 -19.43
N ASN A 78 -48.34 -63.41 -18.77
CA ASN A 78 -49.47 -64.32 -18.68
C ASN A 78 -50.49 -63.80 -17.64
N ALA A 79 -51.74 -63.61 -18.05
CA ALA A 79 -52.82 -63.14 -17.16
C ALA A 79 -53.06 -64.08 -15.97
N ASP A 80 -52.79 -65.38 -16.13
CA ASP A 80 -52.92 -66.38 -15.07
C ASP A 80 -51.79 -66.33 -14.03
N PHE A 81 -50.72 -65.56 -14.29
CA PHE A 81 -49.58 -65.35 -13.39
C PHE A 81 -49.68 -64.03 -12.60
N ASP A 82 -50.90 -63.63 -12.22
CA ASP A 82 -51.14 -62.51 -11.31
C ASP A 82 -51.30 -63.04 -9.87
N PRO A 83 -50.57 -62.50 -8.87
CA PRO A 83 -50.75 -62.84 -7.47
C PRO A 83 -52.21 -62.82 -6.98
N LYS A 84 -53.05 -61.93 -7.51
CA LYS A 84 -54.49 -61.83 -7.15
C LYS A 84 -55.29 -63.04 -7.66
N ILE A 85 -54.94 -63.57 -8.83
CA ILE A 85 -55.59 -64.75 -9.43
C ILE A 85 -55.05 -66.03 -8.78
N VAL A 86 -53.73 -66.10 -8.58
CA VAL A 86 -53.06 -67.22 -7.89
C VAL A 86 -53.58 -67.40 -6.45
N ARG A 87 -53.87 -66.29 -5.74
CA ARG A 87 -54.42 -66.31 -4.38
C ARG A 87 -55.72 -67.10 -4.26
N ASN A 88 -56.58 -67.06 -5.27
CA ASN A 88 -57.85 -67.79 -5.27
C ASN A 88 -57.63 -69.32 -5.31
N ALA A 89 -56.48 -69.77 -5.81
CA ALA A 89 -56.11 -71.19 -5.83
C ALA A 89 -55.21 -71.61 -4.64
N SER A 90 -54.26 -70.76 -4.22
CA SER A 90 -53.37 -71.03 -3.09
C SER A 90 -52.67 -69.76 -2.58
N THR A 91 -52.78 -69.51 -1.27
CA THR A 91 -52.10 -68.40 -0.58
C THR A 91 -50.58 -68.60 -0.52
N ALA A 92 -50.10 -69.84 -0.45
CA ALA A 92 -48.66 -70.13 -0.50
C ALA A 92 -48.07 -69.86 -1.89
N CYS A 93 -48.83 -70.16 -2.95
CA CYS A 93 -48.42 -69.86 -4.33
C CYS A 93 -48.47 -68.36 -4.64
N GLU A 94 -49.35 -67.59 -3.98
CA GLU A 94 -49.34 -66.12 -4.08
C GLU A 94 -47.99 -65.54 -3.64
N GLY A 95 -47.43 -66.01 -2.51
CA GLY A 95 -46.13 -65.58 -2.01
C GLY A 95 -44.99 -65.88 -2.97
N LEU A 96 -45.00 -67.07 -3.59
CA LEU A 96 -44.01 -67.48 -4.60
C LEU A 96 -44.13 -66.67 -5.90
N CYS A 97 -45.36 -66.40 -6.35
CA CYS A 97 -45.62 -65.54 -7.51
C CYS A 97 -45.10 -64.11 -7.28
N LYS A 98 -45.39 -63.52 -6.11
CA LYS A 98 -44.85 -62.21 -5.71
C LYS A 98 -43.32 -62.19 -5.63
N TRP A 99 -42.71 -63.26 -5.12
CA TRP A 99 -41.25 -63.39 -5.04
C TRP A 99 -40.61 -63.35 -6.44
N ILE A 100 -41.14 -64.09 -7.41
CA ILE A 100 -40.63 -64.07 -8.80
C ILE A 100 -40.80 -62.69 -9.44
N ILE A 101 -41.97 -62.06 -9.29
CA ILE A 101 -42.23 -60.71 -9.83
C ILE A 101 -41.31 -59.66 -9.19
N ALA A 102 -41.00 -59.79 -7.89
CA ALA A 102 -40.08 -58.90 -7.21
C ALA A 102 -38.64 -59.07 -7.72
N LEU A 103 -38.20 -60.31 -7.98
CA LEU A 103 -36.87 -60.60 -8.53
C LEU A 103 -36.71 -60.07 -9.95
N ASP A 104 -37.75 -60.19 -10.79
CA ASP A 104 -37.76 -59.63 -12.13
C ASP A 104 -37.57 -58.10 -12.13
N LYS A 105 -38.34 -57.40 -11.29
CA LYS A 105 -38.24 -55.95 -11.12
C LYS A 105 -36.88 -55.54 -10.56
N TYR A 106 -36.35 -56.29 -9.60
CA TYR A 106 -35.03 -56.03 -9.02
C TYR A 106 -33.92 -56.17 -10.07
N ASP A 107 -33.90 -57.25 -10.85
CA ASP A 107 -32.90 -57.47 -11.92
C ASP A 107 -32.92 -56.33 -12.97
N ALA A 108 -34.11 -55.86 -13.36
CA ALA A 108 -34.25 -54.74 -14.29
C ALA A 108 -33.66 -53.44 -13.72
N VAL A 109 -33.92 -53.15 -12.44
CA VAL A 109 -33.43 -51.94 -11.76
C VAL A 109 -31.93 -52.00 -11.52
N VAL A 110 -31.39 -53.14 -11.07
CA VAL A 110 -29.95 -53.31 -10.80
C VAL A 110 -29.11 -53.10 -12.05
N LYS A 111 -29.58 -53.57 -13.22
CA LYS A 111 -28.89 -53.34 -14.51
C LYS A 111 -28.78 -51.85 -14.88
N ILE A 112 -29.73 -51.03 -14.44
CA ILE A 112 -29.71 -49.58 -14.68
C ILE A 112 -28.91 -48.85 -13.59
N VAL A 113 -29.02 -49.29 -12.33
CA VAL A 113 -28.44 -48.61 -11.16
C VAL A 113 -26.96 -48.96 -10.98
N GLY A 114 -26.53 -50.18 -11.30
CA GLY A 114 -25.14 -50.63 -11.23
C GLY A 114 -24.15 -49.70 -11.96
N PRO A 115 -24.32 -49.43 -13.26
CA PRO A 115 -23.44 -48.51 -13.98
C PRO A 115 -23.52 -47.07 -13.47
N LYS A 116 -24.68 -46.63 -12.95
CA LYS A 116 -24.82 -45.30 -12.35
C LYS A 116 -24.06 -45.17 -11.03
N LYS A 117 -24.12 -46.20 -10.16
CA LYS A 117 -23.33 -46.25 -8.91
C LYS A 117 -21.83 -46.26 -9.20
N ALA A 118 -21.40 -47.03 -10.20
CA ALA A 118 -20.00 -47.05 -10.62
C ALA A 118 -19.53 -45.68 -11.14
N LYS A 119 -20.32 -45.04 -12.01
CA LYS A 119 -20.02 -43.68 -12.52
C LYS A 119 -20.01 -42.64 -11.40
N LEU A 120 -20.94 -42.73 -10.44
CA LEU A 120 -20.99 -41.84 -9.29
C LEU A 120 -19.73 -42.00 -8.42
N ALA A 121 -19.32 -43.22 -8.13
CA ALA A 121 -18.09 -43.47 -7.36
C ALA A 121 -16.83 -42.90 -8.04
N ILE A 122 -16.73 -43.03 -9.38
CA ILE A 122 -15.61 -42.44 -10.14
C ILE A 122 -15.67 -40.91 -10.05
N ALA A 123 -16.84 -40.30 -10.28
CA ALA A 123 -17.00 -38.86 -10.26
C ALA A 123 -16.74 -38.26 -8.84
N GLU A 124 -17.16 -38.96 -7.79
CA GLU A 124 -16.87 -38.57 -6.40
C GLU A 124 -15.37 -38.64 -6.10
N GLN A 125 -14.67 -39.66 -6.61
CA GLN A 125 -13.22 -39.78 -6.46
C GLN A 125 -12.49 -38.67 -7.23
N GLU A 126 -12.89 -38.37 -8.46
CA GLU A 126 -12.34 -37.26 -9.25
C GLU A 126 -12.59 -35.90 -8.58
N LEU A 127 -13.80 -35.69 -8.05
CA LEU A 127 -14.16 -34.49 -7.30
C LEU A 127 -13.29 -34.34 -6.05
N ALA A 128 -13.07 -35.42 -5.31
CA ALA A 128 -12.22 -35.41 -4.12
C ALA A 128 -10.78 -35.00 -4.48
N VAL A 129 -10.19 -35.58 -5.52
CA VAL A 129 -8.84 -35.22 -5.99
C VAL A 129 -8.77 -33.76 -6.45
N SER A 130 -9.76 -33.32 -7.23
CA SER A 130 -9.82 -31.94 -7.73
C SER A 130 -9.98 -30.92 -6.60
N SER A 131 -10.84 -31.22 -5.62
CA SER A 131 -11.07 -30.34 -4.46
C SER A 131 -9.84 -30.23 -3.57
N ALA A 132 -9.11 -31.32 -3.35
CA ALA A 132 -7.85 -31.31 -2.61
C ALA A 132 -6.79 -30.45 -3.32
N ARG A 133 -6.65 -30.60 -4.64
CA ARG A 133 -5.73 -29.79 -5.45
C ARG A 133 -6.11 -28.31 -5.43
N LEU A 134 -7.40 -27.99 -5.48
CA LEU A 134 -7.89 -26.62 -5.40
C LEU A 134 -7.60 -26.01 -4.03
N ALA A 135 -7.79 -26.76 -2.94
CA ALA A 135 -7.47 -26.31 -1.59
C ALA A 135 -5.97 -26.02 -1.42
N GLU A 136 -5.11 -26.89 -1.94
CA GLU A 136 -3.66 -26.68 -1.94
C GLU A 136 -3.26 -25.41 -2.70
N LYS A 137 -3.79 -25.21 -3.92
CA LYS A 137 -3.47 -24.02 -4.72
C LYS A 137 -3.99 -22.73 -4.10
N LYS A 138 -5.17 -22.74 -3.48
CA LYS A 138 -5.68 -21.58 -2.73
C LYS A 138 -4.79 -21.24 -1.54
N ALA A 139 -4.38 -22.23 -0.74
CA ALA A 139 -3.48 -22.00 0.39
C ALA A 139 -2.14 -21.39 -0.05
N ILE A 140 -1.58 -21.84 -1.18
CA ILE A 140 -0.36 -21.25 -1.75
C ILE A 140 -0.61 -19.81 -2.20
N LEU A 141 -1.73 -19.54 -2.87
CA LEU A 141 -2.09 -18.19 -3.32
C LEU A 141 -2.21 -17.24 -2.13
N ASP A 142 -2.97 -17.62 -1.11
CA ASP A 142 -3.17 -16.81 0.11
C ASP A 142 -1.83 -16.49 0.79
N ALA A 143 -0.91 -17.47 0.85
CA ALA A 143 0.42 -17.27 1.42
C ALA A 143 1.28 -16.31 0.59
N VAL A 144 1.17 -16.33 -0.74
CA VAL A 144 1.89 -15.41 -1.64
C VAL A 144 1.30 -14.00 -1.55
N GLU A 145 -0.01 -13.87 -1.56
CA GLU A 145 -0.70 -12.57 -1.42
C GLU A 145 -0.37 -11.91 -0.08
N ALA A 146 -0.35 -12.68 1.02
CA ALA A 146 0.06 -12.17 2.33
C ALA A 146 1.51 -11.67 2.34
N LYS A 147 2.44 -12.40 1.69
CA LYS A 147 3.83 -11.96 1.55
C LYS A 147 3.95 -10.71 0.69
N MET A 148 3.20 -10.64 -0.41
CA MET A 148 3.18 -9.48 -1.30
C MET A 148 2.67 -8.23 -0.59
N ALA A 149 1.57 -8.35 0.17
CA ALA A 149 1.02 -7.27 0.96
C ALA A 149 2.03 -6.75 2.01
N LYS A 150 2.74 -7.67 2.68
CA LYS A 150 3.78 -7.31 3.64
C LYS A 150 4.94 -6.56 2.97
N LEU A 151 5.45 -7.08 1.86
CA LEU A 151 6.55 -6.43 1.12
C LEU A 151 6.14 -5.06 0.57
N GLN A 152 4.90 -4.92 0.09
CA GLN A 152 4.39 -3.64 -0.37
C GLN A 152 4.35 -2.60 0.77
N ALA A 153 3.85 -3.00 1.95
CA ALA A 153 3.84 -2.12 3.11
C ALA A 153 5.25 -1.71 3.58
N GLU A 154 6.21 -2.64 3.54
CA GLU A 154 7.63 -2.35 3.85
C GLU A 154 8.26 -1.40 2.81
N LEU A 155 7.94 -1.58 1.53
CA LEU A 155 8.41 -0.73 0.44
C LEU A 155 7.85 0.69 0.57
N ASP A 156 6.55 0.83 0.80
CA ASP A 156 5.89 2.12 0.96
C ASP A 156 6.44 2.88 2.18
N ALA A 157 6.63 2.18 3.31
CA ALA A 157 7.24 2.76 4.50
C ALA A 157 8.69 3.22 4.28
N THR A 158 9.46 2.44 3.51
CA THR A 158 10.86 2.77 3.20
C THR A 158 10.96 3.93 2.22
N GLN A 159 10.09 3.99 1.20
CA GLN A 159 10.01 5.12 0.27
C GLN A 159 9.62 6.41 0.99
N LYS A 160 8.66 6.35 1.92
CA LYS A 160 8.28 7.51 2.72
C LYS A 160 9.47 8.02 3.56
N LYS A 161 10.17 7.13 4.26
CA LYS A 161 11.38 7.51 5.01
C LYS A 161 12.48 8.09 4.12
N LYS A 162 12.66 7.52 2.92
CA LYS A 162 13.62 8.05 1.94
C LYS A 162 13.27 9.50 1.56
N GLN A 163 12.01 9.77 1.22
CA GLN A 163 11.57 11.10 0.85
C GLN A 163 11.76 12.09 2.01
N GLU A 164 11.37 11.71 3.23
CA GLU A 164 11.55 12.54 4.43
C GLU A 164 13.03 12.88 4.67
N LEU A 165 13.95 11.93 4.42
CA LEU A 165 15.39 12.19 4.53
C LEU A 165 15.91 13.11 3.43
N GLU A 166 15.47 12.91 2.19
CA GLU A 166 15.85 13.77 1.05
C GLU A 166 15.39 15.22 1.28
N ASP A 167 14.16 15.42 1.77
CA ASP A 167 13.61 16.73 2.10
C ASP A 167 14.40 17.41 3.24
N ASN A 168 14.79 16.64 4.26
CA ASN A 168 15.60 17.14 5.37
C ASN A 168 17.01 17.53 4.94
N ILE A 169 17.62 16.76 4.04
CA ILE A 169 18.94 17.07 3.47
C ILE A 169 18.88 18.38 2.67
N ASP A 170 17.87 18.54 1.81
CA ASP A 170 17.68 19.76 1.02
C ASP A 170 17.45 20.98 1.93
N LEU A 171 16.59 20.86 2.94
CA LEU A 171 16.34 21.93 3.91
C LEU A 171 17.62 22.31 4.67
N CYS A 172 18.41 21.32 5.10
CA CYS A 172 19.67 21.55 5.81
C CYS A 172 20.70 22.23 4.89
N GLY A 173 20.83 21.78 3.64
CA GLY A 173 21.70 22.40 2.64
C GLY A 173 21.34 23.86 2.39
N LYS A 174 20.04 24.17 2.24
CA LYS A 174 19.55 25.55 2.09
C LYS A 174 19.84 26.41 3.33
N LYS A 175 19.72 25.84 4.54
CA LYS A 175 20.05 26.55 5.78
C LYS A 175 21.55 26.84 5.87
N LEU A 176 22.41 25.89 5.49
CA LEU A 176 23.86 26.06 5.47
C LEU A 176 24.28 27.15 4.48
N ASP A 177 23.79 27.11 3.24
CA ASP A 177 24.10 28.14 2.22
C ASP A 177 23.68 29.55 2.68
N ARG A 178 22.51 29.68 3.30
CA ARG A 178 22.07 30.96 3.89
C ARG A 178 22.97 31.41 5.05
N ALA A 179 23.35 30.49 5.93
CA ALA A 179 24.23 30.80 7.06
C ALA A 179 25.62 31.24 6.58
N GLU A 180 26.19 30.56 5.58
CA GLU A 180 27.47 30.90 4.97
C GLU A 180 27.43 32.30 4.34
N LYS A 181 26.40 32.61 3.57
CA LYS A 181 26.20 33.96 2.99
C LYS A 181 26.10 35.04 4.07
N LEU A 182 25.38 34.77 5.15
CA LEU A 182 25.29 35.70 6.28
C LEU A 182 26.63 35.90 6.97
N ILE A 183 27.38 34.82 7.26
CA ILE A 183 28.69 34.91 7.91
C ILE A 183 29.69 35.65 7.02
N SER A 184 29.70 35.36 5.71
CA SER A 184 30.56 36.02 4.75
C SER A 184 30.23 37.52 4.64
N GLY A 185 28.94 37.87 4.51
CA GLY A 185 28.50 39.27 4.47
C GLY A 185 28.79 40.04 5.76
N LEU A 186 28.54 39.43 6.92
CA LEU A 186 28.77 40.04 8.22
C LEU A 186 30.26 40.11 8.60
N GLY A 187 31.10 39.24 8.04
CA GLY A 187 32.54 39.24 8.29
C GLY A 187 33.20 40.56 7.87
N GLY A 188 32.84 41.07 6.70
CA GLY A 188 33.31 42.38 6.24
C GLY A 188 32.78 43.54 7.08
N GLU A 189 31.50 43.50 7.45
CA GLU A 189 30.88 44.52 8.31
C GLU A 189 31.53 44.58 9.70
N LYS A 190 31.84 43.42 10.30
CA LYS A 190 32.54 43.34 11.59
C LYS A 190 33.88 44.06 11.55
N THR A 191 34.69 43.84 10.51
CA THR A 191 35.98 44.52 10.35
C THR A 191 35.78 46.03 10.25
N ARG A 192 34.88 46.48 9.36
CA ARG A 192 34.57 47.90 9.17
C ARG A 192 34.10 48.58 10.45
N TRP A 193 33.21 47.95 11.22
CA TRP A 193 32.73 48.51 12.49
C TRP A 193 33.82 48.54 13.55
N THR A 194 34.70 47.53 13.59
CA THR A 194 35.83 47.48 14.52
C THR A 194 36.80 48.63 14.23
N GLU A 195 37.15 48.85 12.96
CA GLU A 195 38.01 49.96 12.53
C GLU A 195 37.34 51.32 12.84
N SER A 196 36.06 51.47 12.49
CA SER A 196 35.32 52.72 12.75
C SER A 196 35.24 53.04 14.25
N ALA A 197 35.02 52.02 15.09
CA ALA A 197 34.99 52.16 16.54
C ALA A 197 36.36 52.56 17.09
N GLN A 198 37.45 52.00 16.55
CA GLN A 198 38.82 52.36 16.94
C GLN A 198 39.14 53.81 16.56
N THR A 199 38.84 54.23 15.32
CA THR A 199 39.03 55.63 14.89
C THR A 199 38.19 56.59 15.73
N LEU A 200 36.94 56.25 16.03
CA LEU A 200 36.07 57.09 16.86
C LEU A 200 36.59 57.20 18.30
N LYS A 201 37.15 56.13 18.85
CA LYS A 201 37.78 56.15 20.18
C LYS A 201 38.98 57.09 20.22
N GLU A 202 39.82 57.08 19.19
CA GLU A 202 40.96 57.99 19.07
C GLU A 202 40.50 59.45 18.97
N LYS A 203 39.49 59.73 18.13
CA LYS A 203 38.88 61.06 18.03
C LYS A 203 38.29 61.52 19.37
N TYR A 204 37.55 60.64 20.05
CA TYR A 204 36.94 60.95 21.35
C TYR A 204 37.99 61.32 22.41
N TYR A 205 39.14 60.64 22.42
CA TYR A 205 40.22 60.96 23.35
C TYR A 205 40.83 62.34 23.08
N ASN A 206 41.00 62.71 21.80
CA ASN A 206 41.64 63.96 21.39
C ASN A 206 40.70 65.19 21.31
N ILE A 207 39.38 64.97 21.40
CA ILE A 207 38.38 66.00 21.09
C ILE A 207 38.51 67.25 21.97
N THR A 208 38.95 67.11 23.22
CA THR A 208 39.06 68.22 24.17
C THR A 208 40.04 69.28 23.66
N GLY A 209 41.23 68.88 23.22
CA GLY A 209 42.22 69.80 22.67
C GLY A 209 41.85 70.29 21.28
N ASP A 210 41.28 69.44 20.43
CA ASP A 210 40.86 69.82 19.08
C ASP A 210 39.76 70.90 19.13
N VAL A 211 38.77 70.76 20.02
CA VAL A 211 37.72 71.77 20.22
C VAL A 211 38.28 73.06 20.82
N LEU A 212 39.26 72.97 21.74
CA LEU A 212 39.92 74.15 22.30
C LEU A 212 40.64 74.96 21.20
N LEU A 213 41.42 74.27 20.36
CA LEU A 213 42.12 74.89 19.23
C LEU A 213 41.11 75.48 18.24
N GLY A 214 40.08 74.73 17.84
CA GLY A 214 39.04 75.19 16.93
C GLY A 214 38.30 76.43 17.44
N ALA A 215 37.93 76.46 18.72
CA ALA A 215 37.31 77.63 19.33
C ALA A 215 38.25 78.85 19.32
N GLY A 216 39.55 78.65 19.55
CA GLY A 216 40.56 79.69 19.44
C GLY A 216 40.67 80.26 18.02
N VAL A 217 40.68 79.38 17.00
CA VAL A 217 40.73 79.81 15.59
C VAL A 217 39.51 80.66 15.24
N VAL A 218 38.29 80.21 15.58
CA VAL A 218 37.05 80.96 15.28
C VAL A 218 37.02 82.29 16.04
N ALA A 219 37.45 82.33 17.30
CA ALA A 219 37.36 83.53 18.13
C ALA A 219 38.38 84.62 17.78
N TYR A 220 39.61 84.23 17.43
CA TYR A 220 40.73 85.18 17.32
C TYR A 220 41.36 85.25 15.93
N LEU A 221 41.31 84.18 15.15
CA LEU A 221 42.15 84.05 13.96
C LEU A 221 41.44 84.38 12.64
N GLY A 222 40.12 84.63 12.65
CA GLY A 222 39.33 84.88 11.45
C GLY A 222 39.79 86.08 10.59
N ALA A 223 40.38 87.11 11.20
CA ALA A 223 40.82 88.32 10.49
C ALA A 223 42.24 88.22 9.88
N PHE A 224 42.96 87.11 10.13
CA PHE A 224 44.37 86.97 9.76
C PHE A 224 44.57 86.13 8.49
N THR A 225 45.72 86.33 7.85
CA THR A 225 46.14 85.58 6.65
C THR A 225 46.41 84.11 6.99
N VAL A 226 46.34 83.24 5.98
CA VAL A 226 46.52 81.78 6.14
C VAL A 226 47.85 81.43 6.83
N ASP A 227 48.96 82.04 6.40
CA ASP A 227 50.29 81.77 6.95
C ASP A 227 50.38 82.13 8.45
N PHE A 228 49.78 83.27 8.83
CA PHE A 228 49.76 83.70 10.22
C PHE A 228 48.88 82.77 11.07
N ARG A 229 47.72 82.35 10.54
CA ARG A 229 46.85 81.38 11.24
C ARG A 229 47.56 80.06 11.46
N MET A 230 48.24 79.53 10.44
CA MET A 230 48.97 78.27 10.54
C MET A 230 50.07 78.36 11.60
N GLY A 231 50.88 79.42 11.59
CA GLY A 231 51.93 79.62 12.60
C GLY A 231 51.41 79.64 14.04
N ILE A 232 50.34 80.41 14.30
CA ILE A 232 49.74 80.48 15.65
C ILE A 232 49.08 79.15 16.04
N THR A 233 48.43 78.48 15.09
CA THR A 233 47.78 77.18 15.34
C THR A 233 48.80 76.10 15.67
N ASP A 234 49.95 76.09 15.00
CA ASP A 234 51.06 75.17 15.29
C ASP A 234 51.69 75.46 16.66
N GLU A 235 51.87 76.73 17.03
CA GLU A 235 52.32 77.12 18.38
C GLU A 235 51.34 76.67 19.46
N TRP A 236 50.02 76.87 19.24
CA TRP A 236 48.99 76.43 20.18
C TRP A 236 48.89 74.91 20.28
N LEU A 237 49.07 74.20 19.17
CA LEU A 237 49.12 72.73 19.15
C LEU A 237 50.32 72.22 19.96
N ALA A 238 51.51 72.81 19.75
CA ALA A 238 52.71 72.49 20.52
C ALA A 238 52.53 72.80 22.02
N LEU A 239 51.84 73.89 22.35
CA LEU A 239 51.51 74.23 23.72
C LEU A 239 50.56 73.21 24.36
N CYS A 240 49.52 72.78 23.64
CA CYS A 240 48.59 71.75 24.11
C CYS A 240 49.32 70.42 24.38
N GLN A 241 50.22 70.02 23.49
CA GLN A 241 51.05 68.83 23.67
C GLN A 241 51.98 68.95 24.88
N ARG A 242 52.64 70.11 25.07
CA ARG A 242 53.50 70.36 26.23
C ARG A 242 52.75 70.35 27.56
N LEU A 243 51.50 70.80 27.56
CA LEU A 243 50.62 70.79 28.74
C LEU A 243 49.86 69.48 28.91
N GLU A 244 50.19 68.44 28.11
CA GLU A 244 49.55 67.12 28.14
C GLU A 244 48.03 67.16 27.92
N VAL A 245 47.53 68.17 27.20
CA VAL A 245 46.14 68.22 26.75
C VAL A 245 45.97 67.27 25.56
N PRO A 246 45.08 66.27 25.65
CA PRO A 246 44.81 65.37 24.53
C PRO A 246 44.33 66.14 23.30
N CYS A 247 45.08 66.04 22.21
CA CYS A 247 44.79 66.68 20.92
C CYS A 247 45.32 65.81 19.77
N SER A 248 44.75 66.01 18.59
CA SER A 248 45.19 65.31 17.39
C SER A 248 46.62 65.73 17.01
N LYS A 249 47.42 64.77 16.50
CA LYS A 249 48.82 65.05 16.07
C LYS A 249 48.93 66.16 15.04
N VAL A 250 47.92 66.25 14.18
CA VAL A 250 47.75 67.31 13.19
C VAL A 250 46.35 67.86 13.40
N PHE A 251 46.26 69.16 13.67
CA PHE A 251 44.99 69.83 13.85
C PHE A 251 44.51 70.41 12.51
N LYS A 252 43.24 70.17 12.20
CA LYS A 252 42.53 70.83 11.10
C LYS A 252 41.16 71.27 11.59
N ILE A 253 40.82 72.53 11.37
CA ILE A 253 39.52 73.06 11.78
C ILE A 253 38.36 72.37 11.05
N ALA A 254 38.55 72.00 9.78
CA ALA A 254 37.60 71.20 9.00
C ALA A 254 37.27 69.84 9.61
N ASP A 255 38.24 69.15 10.23
CA ASP A 255 38.00 67.85 10.85
C ASP A 255 37.26 67.95 12.20
N THR A 256 37.29 69.13 12.83
CA THR A 256 36.75 69.37 14.18
C THR A 256 35.39 70.06 14.15
N LEU A 257 35.27 71.15 13.39
CA LEU A 257 34.08 72.01 13.32
C LEU A 257 33.40 71.96 11.95
N GLY A 258 33.99 71.28 10.97
CA GLY A 258 33.44 71.14 9.64
C GLY A 258 32.36 70.05 9.57
N ASP A 259 31.25 70.38 8.93
CA ASP A 259 30.23 69.41 8.53
C ASP A 259 30.39 69.13 7.03
N ALA A 260 30.75 67.90 6.68
CA ALA A 260 31.01 67.52 5.30
C ALA A 260 29.82 67.75 4.36
N VAL A 261 28.58 67.67 4.85
CA VAL A 261 27.38 67.94 4.06
C VAL A 261 27.24 69.44 3.80
N LYS A 262 27.48 70.28 4.81
CA LYS A 262 27.45 71.75 4.65
C LYS A 262 28.59 72.24 3.77
N ILE A 263 29.81 71.74 3.96
CA ILE A 263 30.96 72.08 3.12
C ILE A 263 30.67 71.73 1.66
N ARG A 264 30.08 70.56 1.40
CA ARG A 264 29.67 70.19 0.04
C ARG A 264 28.59 71.12 -0.52
N ALA A 265 27.64 71.53 0.30
CA ALA A 265 26.62 72.51 -0.12
C ALA A 265 27.24 73.87 -0.46
N TRP A 266 28.21 74.35 0.32
CA TRP A 266 28.96 75.56 0.02
C TRP A 266 29.73 75.45 -1.28
N ASN A 267 30.40 74.32 -1.53
CA ASN A 267 31.13 74.10 -2.77
C ASN A 267 30.21 74.07 -4.00
N ILE A 268 29.01 73.51 -3.86
CA ILE A 268 27.98 73.56 -4.92
C ILE A 268 27.50 75.00 -5.14
N ALA A 269 27.44 75.79 -4.08
CA ALA A 269 27.08 77.20 -4.12
C ALA A 269 28.22 78.14 -4.53
N GLY A 270 29.37 77.60 -4.97
CA GLY A 270 30.48 78.39 -5.52
C GLY A 270 31.69 78.56 -4.60
N LEU A 271 31.65 78.08 -3.36
CA LEU A 271 32.83 78.14 -2.47
C LEU A 271 33.98 77.30 -3.05
N PRO A 272 35.19 77.88 -3.21
CA PRO A 272 36.35 77.11 -3.65
C PRO A 272 36.69 75.94 -2.71
N VAL A 273 37.18 74.84 -3.28
CA VAL A 273 37.42 73.56 -2.58
C VAL A 273 38.76 73.55 -1.80
N ASP A 274 39.50 74.66 -1.82
CA ASP A 274 40.77 74.76 -1.11
C ASP A 274 40.56 74.89 0.42
N SER A 275 41.58 74.52 1.19
CA SER A 275 41.48 74.52 2.65
C SER A 275 41.23 75.89 3.24
N PHE A 276 41.73 76.97 2.62
CA PHE A 276 41.57 78.31 3.15
C PHE A 276 40.13 78.80 3.01
N SER A 277 39.51 78.60 1.85
CA SER A 277 38.11 78.94 1.59
C SER A 277 37.16 78.14 2.49
N VAL A 278 37.41 76.84 2.64
CA VAL A 278 36.64 75.98 3.56
C VAL A 278 36.79 76.42 5.01
N ASP A 279 38.01 76.74 5.46
CA ASP A 279 38.26 77.22 6.83
C ASP A 279 37.54 78.55 7.09
N ASN A 280 37.54 79.47 6.13
CA ASN A 280 36.79 80.73 6.21
C ASN A 280 35.28 80.47 6.31
N GLY A 281 34.74 79.56 5.49
CA GLY A 281 33.34 79.15 5.55
C GLY A 281 32.96 78.57 6.92
N ILE A 282 33.85 77.76 7.51
CA ILE A 282 33.66 77.19 8.85
C ILE A 282 33.69 78.30 9.92
N ILE A 283 34.64 79.24 9.84
CA ILE A 283 34.74 80.36 10.79
C ILE A 283 33.49 81.23 10.73
N VAL A 284 33.04 81.60 9.52
CA VAL A 284 31.82 82.38 9.31
C VAL A 284 30.59 81.65 9.85
N SER A 285 30.44 80.35 9.55
CA SER A 285 29.29 79.56 9.98
C SER A 285 29.25 79.28 11.49
N ASN A 286 30.39 79.33 12.19
CA ASN A 286 30.49 79.07 13.63
C ASN A 286 30.73 80.36 14.46
N SER A 287 30.77 81.53 13.81
CA SER A 287 30.90 82.81 14.49
C SER A 287 29.56 83.25 15.09
N ASN A 288 29.55 83.58 16.38
CA ASN A 288 28.36 84.10 17.06
C ASN A 288 28.04 85.57 16.71
N ARG A 289 28.95 86.26 16.02
CA ARG A 289 28.82 87.65 15.58
C ARG A 289 28.78 87.68 14.05
N TRP A 290 28.11 88.68 13.50
CA TRP A 290 28.12 88.96 12.06
C TRP A 290 29.56 89.24 11.61
N PRO A 291 30.16 88.35 10.79
CA PRO A 291 31.53 88.54 10.35
C PRO A 291 31.58 89.64 9.29
N LEU A 292 32.61 90.49 9.36
CA LEU A 292 32.94 91.43 8.30
C LEU A 292 33.87 90.72 7.31
N CYS A 293 33.37 90.43 6.12
CA CYS A 293 34.15 89.80 5.06
C CYS A 293 34.99 90.84 4.32
N ILE A 294 36.31 90.61 4.25
CA ILE A 294 37.23 91.41 3.44
C ILE A 294 37.49 90.63 2.14
N ASP A 295 36.87 91.08 1.05
CA ASP A 295 36.92 90.39 -0.23
C ASP A 295 37.43 91.32 -1.34
N PRO A 296 38.75 91.33 -1.58
CA PRO A 296 39.34 92.15 -2.65
C PRO A 296 39.11 91.56 -4.05
N GLN A 297 38.65 90.31 -4.17
CA GLN A 297 38.48 89.61 -5.45
C GLN A 297 37.02 89.50 -5.90
N GLY A 298 36.07 89.73 -5.00
CA GLY A 298 34.62 89.73 -5.27
C GLY A 298 33.96 88.36 -5.25
N GLU A 299 34.65 87.34 -4.73
CA GLU A 299 34.20 85.94 -4.74
C GLU A 299 33.04 85.63 -3.76
N LEU A 300 32.73 86.51 -2.81
CA LEU A 300 31.68 86.29 -1.80
C LEU A 300 30.29 86.84 -2.20
N LEU A 301 30.19 87.59 -3.30
CA LEU A 301 28.95 88.30 -3.71
C LEU A 301 28.17 87.62 -4.85
N ASP A 302 28.67 86.50 -5.39
CA ASP A 302 28.01 85.64 -6.38
C ASP A 302 27.39 84.38 -5.72
#